data_AF-A0A1D3JPI7-F1
#
_entry.id   AF-A0A1D3JPI7-F1
#
_cell.length_a   1.000
_cell.length_b   1.000
_cell.length_c   1.000
_cell.angle_alpha   90.00
_cell.angle_beta   90.00
_cell.angle_gamma   90.00
#
_symmetry.space_group_name_H-M   'P 1'
#
loop_
_entity.id
_entity.type
_entity.pdbx_description
1 polymer ?
#
loop_
_entity_poly.entity_id
_entity_poly.type
_entity_poly.pdbx_seq_one_letter_code
_entity_poly.pdbx_strand_id
1 'polypeptide(L)'
;MSIHVKNNIHWVGQRDWEVRDFHGTEYKCHKGSSYNSYLIREEKTVLIDTVDHRFSREFIQNLAMEIDLNTLDCIVINHAEEDHAGALTELMSLIPNTPIYCTANGVDSINGHHHHPEWNFHVVHTGDTLDVGNGKQLVFVETPMLHWPDSMMTYMTGDAVLFSNDAFGQHYCDEHLFNDEVDQNELFEQCQRYYANILTPFSRLVIAKITEILGFNLPVDMIATAHGVVWRDNPTQIVHRYLEWAADYQEDRITLFYDTMSNNTRMMADAIAQGIHEVDPGVAVKIFNVARHDKNEILTNVFRSKGVLVGSSTMNNVMMPKVAALLEEITGLRFRDKKASAFGSYGWNGGAVDRIQTRLMDAGFETTLALKAKWRPDGEALEVCRAHGREIARQWALHPSTAAHVAPAAATATAQADPIADNGLRMRCSVCQWIYDPAIGEPMQDVQAGTAWCDVPDYFLCPECSMGKSVFDELPSEAT
;
A
#
# COMPACT_ATOMS: atom_id res chain seq x y z
N MET A 1 -20.46 -25.00 7.02
CA MET A 1 -20.53 -25.85 5.83
C MET A 1 -19.14 -25.88 5.22
N SER A 2 -18.52 -27.05 5.13
CA SER A 2 -17.25 -27.22 4.45
C SER A 2 -17.37 -26.98 2.93
N ILE A 3 -16.25 -26.67 2.28
CA ILE A 3 -16.16 -26.53 0.82
C ILE A 3 -15.13 -27.53 0.32
N HIS A 4 -15.50 -28.36 -0.65
CA HIS A 4 -14.56 -29.27 -1.29
C HIS A 4 -13.52 -28.48 -2.10
N VAL A 5 -12.23 -28.68 -1.79
CA VAL A 5 -11.11 -28.04 -2.49
C VAL A 5 -10.66 -28.89 -3.68
N LYS A 6 -10.17 -30.10 -3.39
CA LYS A 6 -9.70 -31.08 -4.38
C LYS A 6 -9.66 -32.45 -3.73
N ASN A 7 -10.22 -33.47 -4.39
CA ASN A 7 -10.24 -34.86 -3.92
C ASN A 7 -10.74 -34.95 -2.46
N ASN A 8 -9.90 -35.39 -1.53
CA ASN A 8 -10.27 -35.56 -0.12
C ASN A 8 -9.87 -34.37 0.76
N ILE A 9 -9.61 -33.21 0.15
CA ILE A 9 -9.25 -31.96 0.83
C ILE A 9 -10.50 -31.08 0.93
N HIS A 10 -10.87 -30.72 2.16
CA HIS A 10 -12.01 -29.87 2.46
C HIS A 10 -11.55 -28.61 3.18
N TRP A 11 -12.00 -27.44 2.72
CA TRP A 11 -11.90 -26.21 3.48
C TRP A 11 -12.94 -26.26 4.61
N VAL A 12 -12.46 -26.04 5.83
CA VAL A 12 -13.24 -26.02 7.09
C VAL A 12 -12.99 -24.72 7.86
N GLY A 13 -12.56 -23.68 7.16
CA GLY A 13 -12.22 -22.37 7.72
C GLY A 13 -13.43 -21.50 8.05
N GLN A 14 -13.16 -20.21 8.21
CA GLN A 14 -14.12 -19.19 8.58
C GLN A 14 -13.97 -17.94 7.71
N ARG A 15 -15.10 -17.33 7.34
CA ARG A 15 -15.17 -16.02 6.69
C ARG A 15 -15.39 -14.92 7.73
N ASP A 16 -14.70 -13.80 7.60
CA ASP A 16 -14.90 -12.63 8.46
C ASP A 16 -15.19 -11.40 7.59
N TRP A 17 -16.48 -11.15 7.38
CA TRP A 17 -16.98 -9.98 6.64
C TRP A 17 -16.82 -8.67 7.42
N GLU A 18 -16.72 -8.75 8.75
CA GLU A 18 -16.81 -7.60 9.64
C GLU A 18 -15.45 -7.08 10.08
N VAL A 19 -14.39 -7.89 10.07
CA VAL A 19 -13.05 -7.45 10.45
C VAL A 19 -12.62 -6.24 9.63
N ARG A 20 -12.15 -5.21 10.34
CA ARG A 20 -11.57 -4.00 9.75
C ARG A 20 -10.15 -3.74 10.23
N ASP A 21 -9.76 -4.33 11.34
CA ASP A 21 -8.54 -4.05 12.05
C ASP A 21 -7.75 -5.35 12.26
N PHE A 22 -6.49 -5.34 11.85
CA PHE A 22 -5.54 -6.44 12.03
C PHE A 22 -4.21 -5.89 12.56
N HIS A 23 -3.49 -6.69 13.36
CA HIS A 23 -2.31 -6.25 14.15
C HIS A 23 -2.58 -4.97 14.95
N GLY A 24 -3.58 -5.02 15.83
CA GLY A 24 -4.08 -3.85 16.55
C GLY A 24 -4.90 -2.94 15.62
N THR A 25 -4.32 -1.86 15.12
CA THR A 25 -4.95 -1.00 14.09
C THR A 25 -4.04 -0.71 12.91
N GLU A 26 -2.93 -1.44 12.81
CA GLU A 26 -1.85 -1.11 11.89
C GLU A 26 -2.11 -1.59 10.46
N TYR A 27 -3.00 -2.58 10.27
CA TYR A 27 -3.49 -3.00 8.97
C TYR A 27 -5.02 -2.91 8.90
N LYS A 28 -5.54 -2.17 7.92
CA LYS A 28 -7.00 -2.07 7.67
C LYS A 28 -7.49 -3.06 6.62
N CYS A 29 -8.42 -3.93 7.00
CA CYS A 29 -9.06 -4.93 6.12
C CYS A 29 -10.40 -4.41 5.57
N HIS A 30 -10.37 -3.46 4.63
CA HIS A 30 -11.59 -2.83 4.08
C HIS A 30 -12.55 -3.81 3.41
N LYS A 31 -12.05 -4.98 2.99
CA LYS A 31 -12.80 -6.05 2.33
C LYS A 31 -12.96 -7.31 3.20
N GLY A 32 -12.86 -7.16 4.53
CA GLY A 32 -12.86 -8.29 5.45
C GLY A 32 -11.63 -9.20 5.26
N SER A 33 -11.71 -10.42 5.78
CA SER A 33 -10.72 -11.49 5.61
C SER A 33 -11.38 -12.86 5.67
N SER A 34 -10.60 -13.91 5.51
CA SER A 34 -10.96 -15.28 5.91
C SER A 34 -9.80 -15.95 6.63
N TYR A 35 -10.10 -17.00 7.38
CA TYR A 35 -9.16 -17.84 8.10
C TYR A 35 -9.35 -19.26 7.60
N ASN A 36 -8.47 -19.69 6.70
CA ASN A 36 -8.61 -20.94 5.98
C ASN A 36 -7.92 -22.07 6.75
N SER A 37 -8.71 -23.03 7.20
CA SER A 37 -8.26 -24.31 7.73
C SER A 37 -8.68 -25.43 6.78
N TYR A 38 -7.88 -26.49 6.69
CA TYR A 38 -8.08 -27.56 5.73
C TYR A 38 -8.11 -28.92 6.42
N LEU A 39 -9.10 -29.74 6.06
CA LEU A 39 -9.25 -31.11 6.52
C LEU A 39 -8.95 -32.08 5.37
N ILE A 40 -7.94 -32.91 5.54
CA ILE A 40 -7.52 -33.95 4.59
C ILE A 40 -7.99 -35.30 5.12
N ARG A 41 -8.71 -36.06 4.28
CA ARG A 41 -9.32 -37.36 4.67
C ARG A 41 -8.81 -38.50 3.79
N GLU A 42 -7.58 -38.94 4.05
CA GLU A 42 -7.00 -40.12 3.40
C GLU A 42 -7.14 -41.35 4.32
N GLU A 43 -6.16 -42.26 4.38
CA GLU A 43 -6.16 -43.30 5.43
C GLU A 43 -5.97 -42.67 6.81
N LYS A 44 -5.25 -41.55 6.87
CA LYS A 44 -5.18 -40.65 8.02
C LYS A 44 -6.02 -39.40 7.78
N THR A 45 -6.63 -38.90 8.84
CA THR A 45 -7.33 -37.62 8.87
C THR A 45 -6.43 -36.56 9.47
N VAL A 46 -6.08 -35.55 8.67
CA VAL A 46 -5.18 -34.46 9.06
C VAL A 46 -5.90 -33.12 9.01
N LEU A 47 -5.80 -32.35 10.09
CA LEU A 47 -6.21 -30.95 10.11
C LEU A 47 -4.97 -30.06 9.87
N ILE A 48 -5.06 -29.12 8.93
CA ILE A 48 -4.03 -28.10 8.69
C ILE A 48 -4.56 -26.75 9.15
N ASP A 49 -3.85 -26.16 10.10
CA ASP A 49 -4.15 -24.91 10.78
C ASP A 49 -5.56 -24.87 11.41
N THR A 50 -5.87 -23.82 12.15
CA THR A 50 -7.21 -23.58 12.70
C THR A 50 -7.74 -22.23 12.20
N VAL A 51 -8.41 -21.46 13.05
CA VAL A 51 -8.91 -20.13 12.72
C VAL A 51 -8.66 -19.17 13.87
N ASP A 52 -8.99 -17.90 13.64
CA ASP A 52 -8.92 -16.84 14.62
C ASP A 52 -9.69 -17.16 15.91
N HIS A 53 -9.07 -16.78 17.03
CA HIS A 53 -9.59 -17.04 18.38
C HIS A 53 -11.03 -16.53 18.60
N ARG A 54 -11.47 -15.50 17.86
CA ARG A 54 -12.84 -14.97 17.93
C ARG A 54 -13.89 -15.96 17.43
N PHE A 55 -13.49 -16.92 16.61
CA PHE A 55 -14.37 -17.93 16.00
C PHE A 55 -14.06 -19.35 16.48
N SER A 56 -13.37 -19.49 17.63
CA SER A 56 -12.94 -20.79 18.14
C SER A 56 -14.12 -21.75 18.31
N ARG A 57 -15.19 -21.29 18.94
CA ARG A 57 -16.37 -22.11 19.25
C ARG A 57 -17.11 -22.52 17.97
N GLU A 58 -17.29 -21.59 17.04
CA GLU A 58 -17.90 -21.83 15.74
C GLU A 58 -17.08 -22.84 14.94
N PHE A 59 -15.75 -22.72 14.95
CA PHE A 59 -14.85 -23.64 14.29
C PHE A 59 -14.96 -25.06 14.84
N ILE A 60 -14.93 -25.24 16.17
CA ILE A 60 -15.08 -26.57 16.78
C ILE A 60 -16.44 -27.19 16.44
N GLN A 61 -17.52 -26.41 16.50
CA GLN A 61 -18.85 -26.90 16.14
C GLN A 61 -18.94 -27.30 14.67
N ASN A 62 -18.38 -26.48 13.78
CA ASN A 62 -18.35 -26.76 12.35
C ASN A 62 -17.53 -28.02 12.05
N LEU A 63 -16.34 -28.16 12.64
CA LEU A 63 -15.50 -29.33 12.46
C LEU A 63 -16.16 -30.62 12.97
N ALA A 64 -16.84 -30.55 14.12
CA ALA A 64 -17.59 -31.68 14.69
C ALA A 64 -18.82 -32.09 13.86
N MET A 65 -19.33 -31.21 12.99
CA MET A 65 -20.36 -31.57 12.01
C MET A 65 -19.79 -32.28 10.78
N GLU A 66 -18.50 -32.06 10.46
CA GLU A 66 -17.82 -32.66 9.30
C GLU A 66 -17.19 -34.03 9.65
N ILE A 67 -16.70 -34.19 10.89
CA ILE A 67 -16.04 -35.41 11.40
C ILE A 67 -16.25 -35.62 12.90
N ASP A 68 -16.06 -36.86 13.37
CA ASP A 68 -15.81 -37.11 14.79
C ASP A 68 -14.38 -36.65 15.13
N LEU A 69 -14.25 -35.68 16.04
CA LEU A 69 -12.96 -35.08 16.40
C LEU A 69 -11.94 -36.12 16.89
N ASN A 70 -12.39 -37.21 17.51
CA ASN A 70 -11.50 -38.28 18.00
C ASN A 70 -10.86 -39.10 16.87
N THR A 71 -11.30 -38.89 15.62
CA THR A 71 -10.73 -39.54 14.44
C THR A 71 -9.61 -38.72 13.78
N LEU A 72 -9.29 -37.53 14.31
CA LEU A 72 -8.12 -36.77 13.87
C LEU A 72 -6.83 -37.48 14.28
N ASP A 73 -6.07 -37.93 13.28
CA ASP A 73 -4.78 -38.59 13.49
C ASP A 73 -3.68 -37.59 13.84
N CYS A 74 -3.72 -36.38 13.27
CA CYS A 74 -2.82 -35.30 13.64
C CYS A 74 -3.35 -33.92 13.22
N ILE A 75 -2.70 -32.90 13.79
CA ILE A 75 -2.88 -31.49 13.46
C ILE A 75 -1.53 -30.98 12.95
N VAL A 76 -1.53 -30.22 11.86
CA VAL A 76 -0.37 -29.49 11.35
C VAL A 76 -0.60 -28.01 11.65
N ILE A 77 0.36 -27.36 12.30
CA ILE A 77 0.36 -25.92 12.53
C ILE A 77 1.51 -25.32 11.76
N ASN A 78 1.21 -24.72 10.61
CA ASN A 78 2.19 -24.03 9.77
C ASN A 78 2.67 -22.74 10.44
N HIS A 79 1.78 -22.07 11.18
CA HIS A 79 2.03 -20.80 11.82
C HIS A 79 1.12 -20.60 13.04
N ALA A 80 1.68 -20.09 14.14
CA ALA A 80 1.04 -19.99 15.44
C ALA A 80 0.62 -18.56 15.84
N GLU A 81 0.39 -17.67 14.88
CA GLU A 81 -0.31 -16.41 15.15
C GLU A 81 -1.79 -16.67 15.51
N GLU A 82 -2.40 -15.76 16.28
CA GLU A 82 -3.71 -15.99 16.91
C GLU A 82 -4.88 -16.11 15.92
N ASP A 83 -4.69 -15.66 14.68
CA ASP A 83 -5.66 -15.75 13.60
C ASP A 83 -5.63 -17.10 12.85
N HIS A 84 -4.65 -17.95 13.16
CA HIS A 84 -4.51 -19.31 12.62
C HIS A 84 -4.49 -20.39 13.68
N ALA A 85 -3.91 -20.12 14.86
CA ALA A 85 -3.83 -21.05 15.98
C ALA A 85 -4.80 -20.67 17.12
N GLY A 86 -5.57 -19.59 16.99
CA GLY A 86 -6.44 -19.09 18.06
C GLY A 86 -7.47 -20.10 18.57
N ALA A 87 -7.98 -20.98 17.71
CA ALA A 87 -8.92 -22.02 18.11
C ALA A 87 -8.26 -23.30 18.67
N LEU A 88 -6.93 -23.38 18.69
CA LEU A 88 -6.19 -24.59 19.05
C LEU A 88 -6.42 -25.03 20.50
N THR A 89 -6.47 -24.10 21.47
CA THR A 89 -6.77 -24.45 22.88
C THR A 89 -8.13 -25.12 23.02
N GLU A 90 -9.16 -24.61 22.33
CA GLU A 90 -10.51 -25.19 22.41
C GLU A 90 -10.54 -26.58 21.78
N LEU A 91 -9.89 -26.76 20.62
CA LEU A 91 -9.76 -28.07 19.97
C LEU A 91 -9.02 -29.08 20.86
N MET A 92 -7.85 -28.71 21.36
CA MET A 92 -7.01 -29.60 22.18
C MET A 92 -7.61 -29.91 23.55
N SER A 93 -8.55 -29.10 24.05
CA SER A 93 -9.32 -29.45 25.25
C SER A 93 -10.22 -30.69 25.05
N LEU A 94 -10.60 -30.98 23.80
CA LEU A 94 -11.44 -32.11 23.43
C LEU A 94 -10.61 -33.33 23.01
N ILE A 95 -9.45 -33.10 22.39
CA ILE A 95 -8.55 -34.14 21.87
C ILE A 95 -7.09 -33.93 22.33
N PRO A 96 -6.81 -33.92 23.65
CA PRO A 96 -5.53 -33.48 24.21
C PRO A 96 -4.32 -34.32 23.82
N ASN A 97 -4.53 -35.53 23.30
CA ASN A 97 -3.45 -36.45 22.93
C ASN A 97 -3.14 -36.43 21.42
N THR A 98 -3.89 -35.66 20.61
CA THR A 98 -3.67 -35.61 19.16
C THR A 98 -2.31 -34.98 18.85
N PRO A 99 -1.43 -35.66 18.09
CA PRO A 99 -0.13 -35.13 17.68
C PRO A 99 -0.23 -33.79 16.94
N ILE A 100 0.66 -32.84 17.28
CA ILE A 100 0.79 -31.55 16.59
C ILE A 100 2.14 -31.50 15.86
N TYR A 101 2.12 -31.36 14.53
CA TYR A 101 3.31 -31.21 13.69
C TYR A 101 3.56 -29.72 13.41
N CYS A 102 4.73 -29.23 13.80
CA CYS A 102 5.13 -27.82 13.63
C CYS A 102 6.66 -27.68 13.63
N THR A 103 7.17 -26.49 13.33
CA THR A 103 8.62 -26.23 13.43
C THR A 103 9.10 -26.17 14.88
N ALA A 104 10.42 -26.20 15.09
CA ALA A 104 10.99 -26.01 16.42
C ALA A 104 10.58 -24.66 17.06
N ASN A 105 10.52 -23.60 16.25
CA ASN A 105 10.03 -22.28 16.67
C ASN A 105 8.50 -22.26 16.83
N GLY A 106 7.78 -23.14 16.13
CA GLY A 106 6.35 -23.41 16.34
C GLY A 106 6.07 -23.88 17.77
N VAL A 107 6.90 -24.75 18.32
CA VAL A 107 6.75 -25.18 19.73
C VAL A 107 6.86 -24.00 20.70
N ASP A 108 7.82 -23.09 20.49
CA ASP A 108 7.99 -21.90 21.33
C ASP A 108 6.78 -20.96 21.23
N SER A 109 6.38 -20.60 20.01
CA SER A 109 5.25 -19.69 19.75
C SER A 109 3.91 -20.25 20.21
N ILE A 110 3.61 -21.53 19.94
CA ILE A 110 2.38 -22.19 20.42
C ILE A 110 2.36 -22.17 21.95
N ASN A 111 3.46 -22.51 22.63
CA ASN A 111 3.52 -22.47 24.09
C ASN A 111 3.42 -21.04 24.64
N GLY A 112 3.97 -20.06 23.92
CA GLY A 112 3.89 -18.64 24.27
C GLY A 112 2.46 -18.09 24.29
N HIS A 113 1.59 -18.57 23.40
CA HIS A 113 0.18 -18.16 23.35
C HIS A 113 -0.73 -19.04 24.20
N HIS A 114 -0.56 -20.36 24.11
CA HIS A 114 -1.51 -21.33 24.64
C HIS A 114 -1.12 -21.89 26.01
N HIS A 115 0.16 -21.82 26.41
CA HIS A 115 0.66 -22.29 27.71
C HIS A 115 0.40 -23.78 28.02
N HIS A 116 0.45 -24.63 26.99
CA HIS A 116 0.27 -26.09 27.11
C HIS A 116 1.50 -26.87 26.62
N PRO A 117 2.64 -26.80 27.34
CA PRO A 117 3.86 -27.50 26.96
C PRO A 117 3.77 -29.02 27.05
N GLU A 118 2.71 -29.54 27.66
CA GLU A 118 2.42 -30.97 27.75
C GLU A 118 1.82 -31.56 26.47
N TRP A 119 1.39 -30.75 25.50
CA TRP A 119 0.88 -31.27 24.23
C TRP A 119 1.95 -32.06 23.47
N ASN A 120 1.49 -33.02 22.67
CA ASN A 120 2.37 -33.92 21.94
C ASN A 120 2.91 -33.28 20.65
N PHE A 121 3.93 -32.45 20.79
CA PHE A 121 4.60 -31.78 19.67
C PHE A 121 5.57 -32.69 18.92
N HIS A 122 5.45 -32.68 17.60
CA HIS A 122 6.35 -33.32 16.64
C HIS A 122 7.03 -32.23 15.81
N VAL A 123 8.31 -31.99 16.11
CA VAL A 123 9.11 -31.03 15.35
C VAL A 123 9.40 -31.59 13.96
N VAL A 124 9.16 -30.78 12.93
CA VAL A 124 9.48 -31.10 11.53
C VAL A 124 10.47 -30.09 10.96
N HIS A 125 11.26 -30.56 10.00
CA HIS A 125 12.20 -29.77 9.21
C HIS A 125 11.90 -29.86 7.72
N THR A 126 12.56 -28.99 6.95
CA THR A 126 12.45 -28.98 5.49
C THR A 126 12.81 -30.35 4.89
N GLY A 127 11.88 -30.94 4.16
CA GLY A 127 12.01 -32.26 3.53
C GLY A 127 11.53 -33.44 4.38
N ASP A 128 11.20 -33.22 5.65
CA ASP A 128 10.53 -34.25 6.46
C ASP A 128 9.15 -34.56 5.86
N THR A 129 8.70 -35.81 6.05
CA THR A 129 7.47 -36.30 5.44
C THR A 129 6.56 -36.98 6.46
N LEU A 130 5.25 -36.82 6.27
CA LEU A 130 4.21 -37.55 7.00
C LEU A 130 3.33 -38.30 6.01
N ASP A 131 3.43 -39.63 6.00
CA ASP A 131 2.55 -40.50 5.21
C ASP A 131 1.10 -40.40 5.73
N VAL A 132 0.16 -40.14 4.82
CA VAL A 132 -1.29 -40.05 5.10
C VAL A 132 -2.08 -41.20 4.45
N GLY A 133 -1.39 -42.14 3.80
CA GLY A 133 -1.98 -43.29 3.12
C GLY A 133 -2.34 -43.02 1.67
N ASN A 134 -2.90 -44.03 0.99
CA ASN A 134 -3.27 -43.98 -0.42
C ASN A 134 -2.14 -43.53 -1.37
N GLY A 135 -0.88 -43.77 -0.98
CA GLY A 135 0.31 -43.35 -1.73
C GLY A 135 0.60 -41.85 -1.70
N LYS A 136 -0.03 -41.11 -0.78
CA LYS A 136 0.16 -39.66 -0.58
C LYS A 136 0.84 -39.39 0.76
N GLN A 137 1.59 -38.29 0.80
CA GLN A 137 2.25 -37.82 2.01
C GLN A 137 2.27 -36.29 2.05
N LEU A 138 2.38 -35.75 3.26
CA LEU A 138 2.70 -34.34 3.49
C LEU A 138 4.22 -34.18 3.51
N VAL A 139 4.73 -33.11 2.94
CA VAL A 139 6.14 -32.71 2.94
C VAL A 139 6.23 -31.31 3.53
N PHE A 140 7.06 -31.14 4.55
CA PHE A 140 7.18 -29.88 5.27
C PHE A 140 8.34 -29.03 4.69
N VAL A 141 8.16 -27.72 4.63
CA VAL A 141 9.16 -26.76 4.15
C VAL A 141 9.21 -25.59 5.10
N GLU A 142 10.30 -25.44 5.86
CA GLU A 142 10.45 -24.32 6.79
C GLU A 142 10.60 -23.01 6.01
N THR A 143 9.94 -21.95 6.45
CA THR A 143 9.99 -20.62 5.84
C THR A 143 10.22 -19.56 6.90
N PRO A 144 11.33 -19.64 7.66
CA PRO A 144 11.57 -18.75 8.79
C PRO A 144 11.64 -17.30 8.34
N MET A 145 10.97 -16.43 9.10
CA MET A 145 10.77 -15.00 8.80
C MET A 145 9.96 -14.73 7.53
N LEU A 146 9.11 -15.68 7.10
CA LEU A 146 8.09 -15.49 6.06
C LEU A 146 6.69 -15.83 6.63
N HIS A 147 6.16 -15.05 7.58
CA HIS A 147 6.74 -13.80 8.13
C HIS A 147 7.23 -13.89 9.58
N TRP A 148 7.01 -15.00 10.28
CA TRP A 148 7.51 -15.23 11.64
C TRP A 148 8.60 -16.32 11.69
N PRO A 149 9.33 -16.43 12.81
CA PRO A 149 10.35 -17.47 12.98
C PRO A 149 9.81 -18.91 12.88
N ASP A 150 8.54 -19.13 13.18
CA ASP A 150 7.88 -20.44 13.21
C ASP A 150 7.29 -20.88 11.87
N SER A 151 7.08 -19.92 10.95
CA SER A 151 6.36 -20.15 9.70
C SER A 151 6.98 -21.29 8.88
N MET A 152 6.12 -22.18 8.40
CA MET A 152 6.42 -23.21 7.41
C MET A 152 5.29 -23.34 6.40
N MET A 153 5.55 -24.09 5.34
CA MET A 153 4.54 -24.54 4.38
C MET A 153 4.44 -26.07 4.43
N THR A 154 3.27 -26.59 4.07
CA THR A 154 3.02 -28.02 3.96
C THR A 154 2.59 -28.35 2.53
N TYR A 155 3.25 -29.30 1.89
CA TYR A 155 2.92 -29.74 0.53
C TYR A 155 2.34 -31.15 0.53
N MET A 156 1.22 -31.36 -0.15
CA MET A 156 0.60 -32.69 -0.29
C MET A 156 0.93 -33.32 -1.65
N THR A 157 1.61 -34.47 -1.61
CA THR A 157 1.93 -35.23 -2.83
C THR A 157 0.69 -35.86 -3.46
N GLY A 158 0.77 -36.19 -4.75
CA GLY A 158 -0.35 -36.73 -5.53
C GLY A 158 -1.34 -35.64 -5.91
N ASP A 159 -1.97 -35.01 -4.93
CA ASP A 159 -2.92 -33.91 -5.15
C ASP A 159 -2.24 -32.60 -5.56
N ALA A 160 -0.92 -32.49 -5.36
CA ALA A 160 -0.11 -31.35 -5.79
C ALA A 160 -0.63 -30.00 -5.24
N VAL A 161 -0.99 -29.99 -3.95
CA VAL A 161 -1.50 -28.81 -3.24
C VAL A 161 -0.44 -28.30 -2.27
N LEU A 162 -0.09 -27.02 -2.40
CA LEU A 162 0.77 -26.33 -1.45
C LEU A 162 -0.09 -25.56 -0.45
N PHE A 163 -0.05 -25.95 0.82
CA PHE A 163 -0.61 -25.20 1.93
C PHE A 163 0.42 -24.18 2.41
N SER A 164 0.30 -22.94 1.93
CA SER A 164 1.33 -21.91 2.08
C SER A 164 1.12 -20.97 3.26
N ASN A 165 0.07 -21.19 4.04
CA ASN A 165 -0.35 -20.32 5.14
C ASN A 165 -0.44 -18.85 4.65
N ASP A 166 0.20 -17.89 5.32
CA ASP A 166 0.21 -16.47 4.94
C ASP A 166 0.77 -16.17 3.55
N ALA A 167 1.79 -16.92 3.13
CA ALA A 167 2.43 -16.65 1.86
C ALA A 167 1.42 -16.85 0.73
N PHE A 168 1.39 -15.89 -0.19
CA PHE A 168 0.46 -15.81 -1.32
C PHE A 168 -1.01 -15.55 -0.94
N GLY A 169 -1.31 -15.34 0.35
CA GLY A 169 -2.63 -14.97 0.84
C GLY A 169 -2.93 -13.48 0.73
N GLN A 170 -4.17 -13.14 1.09
CA GLN A 170 -4.68 -11.77 1.11
C GLN A 170 -5.91 -11.66 2.01
N HIS A 171 -6.07 -10.51 2.66
CA HIS A 171 -7.29 -10.17 3.39
C HIS A 171 -8.40 -9.75 2.40
N TYR A 172 -9.15 -10.74 1.91
CA TYR A 172 -10.27 -10.56 1.00
C TYR A 172 -11.36 -11.59 1.31
N CYS A 173 -12.49 -11.13 1.81
CA CYS A 173 -13.63 -11.99 2.11
C CYS A 173 -14.56 -12.08 0.89
N ASP A 174 -14.84 -13.31 0.44
CA ASP A 174 -15.86 -13.64 -0.56
C ASP A 174 -16.51 -14.99 -0.19
N GLU A 175 -17.73 -15.24 -0.67
CA GLU A 175 -18.39 -16.55 -0.51
C GLU A 175 -17.78 -17.63 -1.42
N HIS A 176 -17.18 -17.24 -2.54
CA HIS A 176 -16.40 -18.13 -3.39
C HIS A 176 -15.03 -18.38 -2.77
N LEU A 177 -14.50 -19.60 -2.95
CA LEU A 177 -13.21 -20.00 -2.39
C LEU A 177 -12.08 -19.80 -3.39
N PHE A 178 -12.35 -19.82 -4.69
CA PHE A 178 -11.30 -19.98 -5.70
C PHE A 178 -10.98 -18.68 -6.43
N ASN A 179 -9.71 -18.52 -6.83
CA ASN A 179 -9.23 -17.28 -7.43
C ASN A 179 -9.94 -16.90 -8.74
N ASP A 180 -10.41 -17.86 -9.53
CA ASP A 180 -11.12 -17.63 -10.79
C ASP A 180 -12.60 -17.26 -10.62
N GLU A 181 -13.13 -17.32 -9.40
CA GLU A 181 -14.54 -17.08 -9.10
C GLU A 181 -14.81 -15.68 -8.54
N VAL A 182 -13.76 -14.91 -8.23
CA VAL A 182 -13.84 -13.60 -7.57
C VAL A 182 -13.48 -12.44 -8.50
N ASP A 183 -13.71 -11.20 -8.05
CA ASP A 183 -13.29 -10.02 -8.81
C ASP A 183 -11.76 -9.93 -8.85
N GLN A 184 -11.20 -9.96 -10.05
CA GLN A 184 -9.75 -10.00 -10.25
C GLN A 184 -9.07 -8.69 -9.83
N ASN A 185 -9.72 -7.54 -9.97
CA ASN A 185 -9.12 -6.28 -9.56
C ASN A 185 -9.07 -6.19 -8.04
N GLU A 186 -10.16 -6.52 -7.35
CA GLU A 186 -10.20 -6.55 -5.89
C GLU A 186 -9.18 -7.55 -5.32
N LEU A 187 -9.09 -8.74 -5.91
CA LEU A 187 -8.12 -9.75 -5.53
C LEU A 187 -6.69 -9.22 -5.59
N PHE A 188 -6.26 -8.68 -6.75
CA PHE A 188 -4.90 -8.19 -6.91
C PHE A 188 -4.60 -6.93 -6.08
N GLU A 189 -5.59 -6.07 -5.85
CA GLU A 189 -5.47 -4.95 -4.92
C GLU A 189 -5.17 -5.43 -3.49
N GLN A 190 -5.91 -6.45 -3.00
CA GLN A 190 -5.67 -7.00 -1.66
C GLN A 190 -4.34 -7.76 -1.56
N CYS A 191 -3.95 -8.54 -2.58
CA CYS A 191 -2.64 -9.20 -2.60
C CYS A 191 -1.47 -8.20 -2.53
N GLN A 192 -1.52 -7.14 -3.35
CA GLN A 192 -0.44 -6.13 -3.36
C GLN A 192 -0.41 -5.33 -2.05
N ARG A 193 -1.59 -5.01 -1.48
CA ARG A 193 -1.70 -4.35 -0.17
C ARG A 193 -1.10 -5.22 0.94
N TYR A 194 -1.42 -6.51 0.96
CA TYR A 194 -0.89 -7.47 1.93
C TYR A 194 0.64 -7.53 1.85
N TYR A 195 1.18 -7.78 0.64
CA TYR A 195 2.63 -7.85 0.44
C TYR A 195 3.33 -6.55 0.87
N ALA A 196 2.83 -5.39 0.43
CA ALA A 196 3.46 -4.10 0.69
C ALA A 196 3.55 -3.76 2.20
N ASN A 197 2.52 -4.12 2.98
CA ASN A 197 2.42 -3.73 4.38
C ASN A 197 2.97 -4.77 5.37
N ILE A 198 3.15 -6.03 4.95
CA ILE A 198 3.59 -7.11 5.84
C ILE A 198 4.92 -7.70 5.36
N LEU A 199 5.05 -7.96 4.06
CA LEU A 199 6.13 -8.79 3.52
C LEU A 199 7.32 -8.01 2.96
N THR A 200 7.17 -6.71 2.68
CA THR A 200 8.27 -5.84 2.20
C THR A 200 9.61 -6.06 2.95
N PRO A 201 9.68 -6.05 4.30
CA PRO A 201 10.95 -6.19 5.01
C PRO A 201 11.63 -7.57 4.85
N PHE A 202 10.89 -8.56 4.36
CA PHE A 202 11.35 -9.94 4.17
C PHE A 202 11.59 -10.29 2.70
N SER A 203 11.46 -9.33 1.77
CA SER A 203 11.57 -9.54 0.31
C SER A 203 12.82 -10.31 -0.13
N ARG A 204 13.96 -10.11 0.54
CA ARG A 204 15.20 -10.87 0.23
C ARG A 204 15.07 -12.37 0.48
N LEU A 205 14.28 -12.77 1.47
CA LEU A 205 14.01 -14.17 1.81
C LEU A 205 13.02 -14.81 0.83
N VAL A 206 12.07 -14.03 0.32
CA VAL A 206 11.04 -14.50 -0.64
C VAL A 206 11.69 -15.12 -1.87
N ILE A 207 12.62 -14.41 -2.53
CA ILE A 207 13.28 -14.91 -3.75
C ILE A 207 14.06 -16.21 -3.47
N ALA A 208 14.82 -16.24 -2.38
CA ALA A 208 15.61 -17.40 -2.00
C ALA A 208 14.71 -18.62 -1.74
N LYS A 209 13.60 -18.43 -0.99
CA LYS A 209 12.68 -19.50 -0.64
C LYS A 209 11.87 -20.01 -1.83
N ILE A 210 11.38 -19.11 -2.70
CA ILE A 210 10.69 -19.54 -3.93
C ILE A 210 11.65 -20.35 -4.81
N THR A 211 12.91 -19.91 -4.94
CA THR A 211 13.92 -20.64 -5.73
C THR A 211 14.20 -22.05 -5.16
N GLU A 212 14.27 -22.17 -3.83
CA GLU A 212 14.41 -23.46 -3.15
C GLU A 212 13.23 -24.39 -3.42
N ILE A 213 11.99 -23.90 -3.27
CA ILE A 213 10.76 -24.68 -3.51
C ILE A 213 10.68 -25.14 -4.97
N LEU A 214 10.98 -24.26 -5.93
CA LEU A 214 11.05 -24.62 -7.34
C LEU A 214 12.11 -25.70 -7.61
N GLY A 215 13.22 -25.69 -6.86
CA GLY A 215 14.28 -26.68 -6.93
C GLY A 215 13.84 -28.10 -6.55
N PHE A 216 12.76 -28.27 -5.80
CA PHE A 216 12.20 -29.59 -5.49
C PHE A 216 11.52 -30.25 -6.70
N ASN A 217 11.25 -29.49 -7.78
CA ASN A 217 10.57 -29.97 -8.98
C ASN A 217 9.23 -30.67 -8.67
N LEU A 218 8.53 -30.17 -7.64
CA LEU A 218 7.20 -30.66 -7.25
C LEU A 218 6.14 -29.98 -8.13
N PRO A 219 5.17 -30.74 -8.68
CA PRO A 219 4.05 -30.12 -9.38
C PRO A 219 3.22 -29.28 -8.40
N VAL A 220 2.67 -28.16 -8.86
CA VAL A 220 1.78 -27.31 -8.06
C VAL A 220 0.52 -27.05 -8.87
N ASP A 221 -0.54 -27.77 -8.51
CA ASP A 221 -1.85 -27.64 -9.12
C ASP A 221 -2.72 -26.63 -8.37
N MET A 222 -2.54 -26.50 -7.06
CA MET A 222 -3.22 -25.49 -6.24
C MET A 222 -2.30 -24.92 -5.16
N ILE A 223 -2.50 -23.64 -4.79
CA ILE A 223 -1.92 -23.03 -3.61
C ILE A 223 -3.06 -22.63 -2.67
N ALA A 224 -3.13 -23.30 -1.53
CA ALA A 224 -4.17 -23.15 -0.53
C ALA A 224 -3.61 -22.35 0.67
N THR A 225 -3.87 -21.06 0.68
CA THR A 225 -3.35 -20.10 1.66
C THR A 225 -4.18 -20.13 2.96
N ALA A 226 -3.72 -19.49 4.03
CA ALA A 226 -4.49 -19.28 5.25
C ALA A 226 -5.48 -18.09 5.15
N HIS A 227 -5.33 -17.23 4.13
CA HIS A 227 -6.16 -16.04 3.94
C HIS A 227 -6.66 -15.90 2.50
N GLY A 228 -7.96 -15.66 2.36
CA GLY A 228 -8.62 -15.37 1.10
C GLY A 228 -8.82 -16.62 0.24
N VAL A 229 -8.51 -16.50 -1.05
CA VAL A 229 -8.81 -17.52 -2.05
C VAL A 229 -7.78 -18.66 -2.07
N VAL A 230 -8.22 -19.84 -2.48
CA VAL A 230 -7.36 -20.91 -2.99
C VAL A 230 -7.04 -20.60 -4.46
N TRP A 231 -5.76 -20.56 -4.79
CA TRP A 231 -5.30 -20.41 -6.16
C TRP A 231 -5.38 -21.77 -6.86
N ARG A 232 -6.36 -21.96 -7.76
CA ARG A 232 -6.51 -23.18 -8.57
C ARG A 232 -6.32 -22.95 -10.06
N ASP A 233 -6.72 -21.79 -10.57
CA ASP A 233 -6.50 -21.42 -11.96
C ASP A 233 -5.19 -20.65 -12.07
N ASN A 234 -4.25 -21.19 -12.84
CA ASN A 234 -2.90 -20.64 -13.00
C ASN A 234 -2.25 -20.25 -11.65
N PRO A 235 -2.06 -21.19 -10.70
CA PRO A 235 -1.60 -20.87 -9.35
C PRO A 235 -0.24 -20.18 -9.30
N THR A 236 0.61 -20.37 -10.31
CA THR A 236 1.92 -19.71 -10.39
C THR A 236 1.83 -18.20 -10.63
N GLN A 237 0.65 -17.66 -10.97
CA GLN A 237 0.46 -16.22 -11.17
C GLN A 237 0.85 -15.40 -9.94
N ILE A 238 0.46 -15.84 -8.73
CA ILE A 238 0.78 -15.13 -7.48
C ILE A 238 2.25 -15.32 -7.10
N VAL A 239 2.85 -16.47 -7.44
CA VAL A 239 4.29 -16.73 -7.26
C VAL A 239 5.11 -15.76 -8.11
N HIS A 240 4.73 -15.55 -9.38
CA HIS A 240 5.39 -14.58 -10.26
C HIS A 240 5.24 -13.14 -9.73
N ARG A 241 4.07 -12.78 -9.19
CA ARG A 241 3.89 -11.47 -8.54
C ARG A 241 4.77 -11.30 -7.32
N TYR A 242 4.90 -12.31 -6.46
CA TYR A 242 5.80 -12.24 -5.30
C TYR A 242 7.26 -12.10 -5.73
N LEU A 243 7.71 -12.77 -6.79
CA LEU A 243 9.06 -12.59 -7.34
C LEU A 243 9.28 -11.17 -7.88
N GLU A 244 8.30 -10.61 -8.59
CA GLU A 244 8.32 -9.22 -9.07
C GLU A 244 8.35 -8.23 -7.89
N TRP A 245 7.50 -8.42 -6.90
CA TRP A 245 7.37 -7.57 -5.71
C TRP A 245 8.61 -7.62 -4.81
N ALA A 246 9.23 -8.79 -4.69
CA ALA A 246 10.43 -9.00 -3.88
C ALA A 246 11.70 -8.36 -4.47
N ALA A 247 11.72 -8.10 -5.78
CA ALA A 247 12.85 -7.54 -6.50
C ALA A 247 12.91 -6.00 -6.39
N ASP A 248 12.86 -5.48 -5.17
CA ASP A 248 12.87 -4.04 -4.85
C ASP A 248 11.86 -3.24 -5.72
N TYR A 249 10.65 -3.77 -5.85
CA TYR A 249 9.65 -3.34 -6.83
C TYR A 249 9.36 -1.83 -6.82
N GLN A 250 9.21 -1.27 -8.03
CA GLN A 250 8.77 0.09 -8.26
C GLN A 250 8.19 0.27 -9.66
N GLU A 251 7.17 1.11 -9.76
CA GLU A 251 6.57 1.59 -11.00
C GLU A 251 7.11 3.00 -11.32
N ASP A 252 6.77 3.52 -12.51
CA ASP A 252 6.94 4.93 -12.83
C ASP A 252 5.91 5.80 -12.09
N ARG A 253 6.07 5.86 -10.77
CA ARG A 253 5.13 6.45 -9.81
C ARG A 253 5.87 7.23 -8.73
N ILE A 254 5.33 8.39 -8.35
CA ILE A 254 5.81 9.18 -7.22
C ILE A 254 4.67 9.41 -6.23
N THR A 255 4.94 9.13 -4.95
CA THR A 255 3.96 9.36 -3.86
C THR A 255 4.38 10.52 -2.98
N LEU A 256 3.52 11.52 -2.88
CA LEU A 256 3.64 12.62 -1.93
C LEU A 256 2.74 12.34 -0.74
N PHE A 257 3.27 12.42 0.47
CA PHE A 257 2.44 12.37 1.67
C PHE A 257 2.88 13.38 2.71
N TYR A 258 1.93 13.98 3.40
CA TYR A 258 2.22 15.04 4.35
C TYR A 258 1.19 15.16 5.46
N ASP A 259 1.55 15.90 6.52
CA ASP A 259 0.58 16.48 7.46
C ASP A 259 0.72 18.02 7.46
N THR A 260 -0.34 18.73 7.85
CA THR A 260 -0.36 20.19 7.86
C THR A 260 -1.34 20.75 8.90
N MET A 261 -0.90 21.77 9.65
CA MET A 261 -1.76 22.47 10.61
C MET A 261 -2.67 23.53 9.95
N SER A 262 -2.19 24.16 8.88
CA SER A 262 -2.83 25.36 8.28
C SER A 262 -2.79 25.37 6.75
N ASN A 263 -2.68 24.19 6.12
CA ASN A 263 -2.64 23.97 4.67
C ASN A 263 -1.42 24.54 3.92
N ASN A 264 -0.47 25.21 4.57
CA ASN A 264 0.72 25.73 3.89
C ASN A 264 1.53 24.60 3.22
N THR A 265 1.79 23.50 3.95
CA THR A 265 2.48 22.32 3.39
C THR A 265 1.65 21.62 2.31
N ARG A 266 0.32 21.65 2.41
CA ARG A 266 -0.57 21.16 1.33
C ARG A 266 -0.33 21.94 0.04
N MET A 267 -0.30 23.27 0.11
CA MET A 267 -0.09 24.11 -1.07
C MET A 267 1.26 23.80 -1.74
N MET A 268 2.30 23.54 -0.95
CA MET A 268 3.59 23.09 -1.47
C MET A 268 3.47 21.73 -2.18
N ALA A 269 2.79 20.75 -1.57
CA ALA A 269 2.59 19.42 -2.16
C ALA A 269 1.87 19.50 -3.52
N ASP A 270 0.79 20.28 -3.59
CA ASP A 270 -0.01 20.45 -4.81
C ASP A 270 0.84 21.11 -5.93
N ALA A 271 1.65 22.12 -5.60
CA ALA A 271 2.54 22.78 -6.57
C ALA A 271 3.69 21.86 -7.05
N ILE A 272 4.29 21.08 -6.15
CA ILE A 272 5.31 20.09 -6.52
C ILE A 272 4.71 19.07 -7.50
N ALA A 273 3.52 18.56 -7.22
CA ALA A 273 2.85 17.59 -8.10
C ALA A 273 2.58 18.16 -9.50
N GLN A 274 2.17 19.42 -9.60
CA GLN A 274 2.03 20.12 -10.88
C GLN A 274 3.36 20.16 -11.64
N GLY A 275 4.46 20.50 -10.96
CA GLY A 275 5.79 20.53 -11.56
C GLY A 275 6.26 19.17 -12.06
N ILE A 276 5.96 18.08 -11.33
CA ILE A 276 6.27 16.71 -11.78
C ILE A 276 5.52 16.41 -13.07
N HIS A 277 4.21 16.65 -13.09
CA HIS A 277 3.35 16.35 -14.24
C HIS A 277 3.70 17.18 -15.49
N GLU A 278 4.13 18.43 -15.32
CA GLU A 278 4.58 19.29 -16.43
C GLU A 278 5.81 18.74 -17.17
N VAL A 279 6.72 18.06 -16.46
CA VAL A 279 7.97 17.54 -17.03
C VAL A 279 7.82 16.12 -17.53
N ASP A 280 7.12 15.28 -16.77
CA ASP A 280 6.96 13.87 -17.08
C ASP A 280 5.51 13.42 -16.85
N PRO A 281 4.63 13.63 -17.87
CA PRO A 281 3.23 13.24 -17.77
C PRO A 281 3.00 11.73 -17.62
N GLY A 282 4.02 10.89 -17.89
CA GLY A 282 3.96 9.44 -17.73
C GLY A 282 4.02 8.99 -16.27
N VAL A 283 4.56 9.83 -15.37
CA VAL A 283 4.66 9.52 -13.95
C VAL A 283 3.29 9.57 -13.30
N ALA A 284 2.87 8.46 -12.71
CA ALA A 284 1.69 8.44 -11.85
C ALA A 284 2.00 9.18 -10.53
N VAL A 285 1.29 10.28 -10.26
CA VAL A 285 1.45 11.05 -9.02
C VAL A 285 0.27 10.82 -8.08
N LYS A 286 0.54 10.48 -6.83
CA LYS A 286 -0.47 10.39 -5.76
C LYS A 286 -0.10 11.29 -4.59
N ILE A 287 -1.10 11.96 -4.02
CA ILE A 287 -0.93 12.92 -2.93
C ILE A 287 -1.84 12.49 -1.76
N PHE A 288 -1.26 12.34 -0.58
CA PHE A 288 -1.98 11.94 0.61
C PHE A 288 -1.75 12.91 1.77
N ASN A 289 -2.83 13.28 2.45
CA ASN A 289 -2.73 13.85 3.79
C ASN A 289 -2.83 12.70 4.81
N VAL A 290 -1.74 12.44 5.55
CA VAL A 290 -1.64 11.30 6.49
C VAL A 290 -2.64 11.37 7.64
N ALA A 291 -3.22 12.54 7.92
CA ALA A 291 -4.27 12.70 8.93
C ALA A 291 -5.67 12.41 8.40
N ARG A 292 -5.84 12.15 7.09
CA ARG A 292 -7.13 12.03 6.41
C ARG A 292 -7.27 10.82 5.50
N HIS A 293 -6.19 10.07 5.27
CA HIS A 293 -6.16 8.93 4.36
C HIS A 293 -5.73 7.67 5.07
N ASP A 294 -6.09 6.53 4.48
CA ASP A 294 -5.71 5.20 4.95
C ASP A 294 -4.19 5.02 4.90
N LYS A 295 -3.60 4.70 6.06
CA LYS A 295 -2.15 4.55 6.20
C LYS A 295 -1.60 3.45 5.28
N ASN A 296 -2.28 2.32 5.19
CA ASN A 296 -1.83 1.19 4.40
C ASN A 296 -1.96 1.44 2.89
N GLU A 297 -2.89 2.29 2.45
CA GLU A 297 -2.96 2.78 1.07
C GLU A 297 -1.73 3.65 0.76
N ILE A 298 -1.35 4.54 1.68
CA ILE A 298 -0.12 5.33 1.54
C ILE A 298 1.09 4.41 1.40
N LEU A 299 1.25 3.44 2.31
CA LEU A 299 2.37 2.49 2.28
C LEU A 299 2.38 1.61 1.02
N THR A 300 1.21 1.17 0.53
CA THR A 300 1.11 0.46 -0.75
C THR A 300 1.54 1.34 -1.92
N ASN A 301 1.20 2.64 -1.89
CA ASN A 301 1.68 3.58 -2.90
C ASN A 301 3.18 3.84 -2.77
N VAL A 302 3.75 3.93 -1.55
CA VAL A 302 5.21 3.99 -1.33
C VAL A 302 5.89 2.75 -1.91
N PHE A 303 5.37 1.55 -1.63
CA PHE A 303 5.87 0.29 -2.18
C PHE A 303 5.95 0.33 -3.71
N ARG A 304 4.90 0.82 -4.38
CA ARG A 304 4.84 0.94 -5.84
C ARG A 304 5.64 2.10 -6.43
N SER A 305 6.13 3.04 -5.62
CA SER A 305 6.76 4.27 -6.15
C SER A 305 8.26 4.12 -6.34
N LYS A 306 8.81 4.77 -7.37
CA LYS A 306 10.26 4.96 -7.55
C LYS A 306 10.86 5.97 -6.56
N GLY A 307 10.02 6.85 -6.03
CA GLY A 307 10.42 7.78 -5.00
C GLY A 307 9.25 8.46 -4.31
N VAL A 308 9.55 9.09 -3.19
CA VAL A 308 8.54 9.72 -2.33
C VAL A 308 8.92 11.14 -1.94
N LEU A 309 7.92 11.99 -1.72
CA LEU A 309 8.15 13.28 -1.05
C LEU A 309 7.35 13.36 0.23
N VAL A 310 8.02 13.73 1.32
CA VAL A 310 7.42 13.70 2.68
C VAL A 310 7.33 15.10 3.25
N GLY A 311 6.11 15.52 3.55
CA GLY A 311 5.80 16.88 3.98
C GLY A 311 5.44 17.00 5.46
N SER A 312 6.01 17.98 6.16
CA SER A 312 5.51 18.37 7.49
C SER A 312 5.80 19.83 7.78
N SER A 313 4.88 20.52 8.44
CA SER A 313 5.24 21.77 9.11
C SER A 313 6.09 21.53 10.35
N THR A 314 6.87 22.54 10.78
CA THR A 314 7.47 22.53 12.13
C THR A 314 6.41 22.78 13.19
N MET A 315 6.25 21.85 14.13
CA MET A 315 5.39 21.95 15.32
C MET A 315 6.26 21.76 16.55
N ASN A 316 6.37 22.77 17.42
CA ASN A 316 7.17 22.70 18.66
C ASN A 316 8.63 22.22 18.44
N ASN A 317 9.27 22.73 17.38
CA ASN A 317 10.65 22.38 16.95
C ASN A 317 10.85 20.91 16.50
N VAL A 318 9.77 20.16 16.28
CA VAL A 318 9.78 18.80 15.71
C VAL A 318 8.83 18.71 14.50
N MET A 319 8.85 17.57 13.82
CA MET A 319 7.86 17.26 12.78
C MET A 319 6.51 16.90 13.41
N MET A 320 5.45 16.93 12.59
CA MET A 320 4.11 16.53 13.03
C MET A 320 4.06 15.04 13.38
N PRO A 321 3.30 14.65 14.43
CA PRO A 321 3.40 13.32 15.02
C PRO A 321 3.00 12.18 14.08
N LYS A 322 2.00 12.38 13.20
CA LYS A 322 1.60 11.33 12.25
C LYS A 322 2.66 11.08 11.17
N VAL A 323 3.39 12.11 10.76
CA VAL A 323 4.55 11.96 9.86
C VAL A 323 5.67 11.21 10.59
N ALA A 324 5.93 11.52 11.86
CA ALA A 324 6.92 10.81 12.65
C ALA A 324 6.59 9.32 12.81
N ALA A 325 5.32 8.99 13.09
CA ALA A 325 4.84 7.62 13.21
C ALA A 325 4.98 6.84 11.90
N LEU A 326 4.55 7.43 10.78
CA LEU A 326 4.66 6.77 9.47
C LEU A 326 6.12 6.56 9.05
N LEU A 327 7.02 7.49 9.37
CA LEU A 327 8.46 7.31 9.12
C LEU A 327 9.07 6.19 9.96
N GLU A 328 8.57 5.97 11.19
CA GLU A 328 9.00 4.84 12.03
C GLU A 328 8.61 3.50 11.39
N GLU A 329 7.38 3.39 10.91
CA GLU A 329 6.89 2.19 10.22
C GLU A 329 7.62 1.95 8.89
N ILE A 330 7.85 3.01 8.10
CA ILE A 330 8.67 2.94 6.88
C ILE A 330 10.08 2.42 7.17
N THR A 331 10.66 2.79 8.31
CA THR A 331 11.98 2.29 8.76
C THR A 331 11.91 0.79 9.02
N GLY A 332 10.85 0.30 9.67
CA GLY A 332 10.59 -1.12 9.90
C GLY A 332 10.35 -1.91 8.62
N LEU A 333 9.63 -1.33 7.65
CA LEU A 333 9.30 -1.96 6.37
C LEU A 333 10.48 -2.05 5.40
N ARG A 334 11.55 -1.27 5.61
CA ARG A 334 12.82 -1.40 4.89
C ARG A 334 12.69 -1.34 3.37
N PHE A 335 11.99 -0.34 2.85
CA PHE A 335 11.97 -0.09 1.40
C PHE A 335 13.39 0.04 0.82
N ARG A 336 13.57 -0.37 -0.44
CA ARG A 336 14.86 -0.44 -1.13
C ARG A 336 14.75 0.15 -2.53
N ASP A 337 15.87 0.68 -3.02
CA ASP A 337 16.02 1.32 -4.33
C ASP A 337 15.04 2.48 -4.59
N LYS A 338 14.62 3.18 -3.52
CA LYS A 338 13.70 4.31 -3.61
C LYS A 338 14.38 5.63 -3.28
N LYS A 339 14.02 6.67 -4.04
CA LYS A 339 14.47 8.04 -3.80
C LYS A 339 13.54 8.80 -2.88
N ALA A 340 14.03 9.85 -2.20
CA ALA A 340 13.16 10.70 -1.38
C ALA A 340 13.56 12.19 -1.35
N SER A 341 12.60 13.05 -1.05
CA SER A 341 12.82 14.48 -0.77
C SER A 341 11.87 14.97 0.33
N ALA A 342 12.41 15.59 1.37
CA ALA A 342 11.60 16.21 2.41
C ALA A 342 11.12 17.60 2.01
N PHE A 343 9.91 17.99 2.43
CA PHE A 343 9.43 19.35 2.25
C PHE A 343 8.59 19.87 3.42
N GLY A 344 8.37 21.18 3.50
CA GLY A 344 7.44 21.72 4.50
C GLY A 344 7.51 23.21 4.78
N SER A 345 6.44 23.71 5.40
CA SER A 345 6.33 25.10 5.86
C SER A 345 6.81 25.29 7.31
N TYR A 346 7.34 26.45 7.65
CA TYR A 346 7.70 26.82 9.02
C TYR A 346 7.39 28.28 9.34
N GLY A 347 7.22 28.61 10.63
CA GLY A 347 6.96 29.99 11.06
C GLY A 347 8.22 30.82 11.28
N TRP A 348 9.17 30.30 12.09
CA TRP A 348 10.38 31.02 12.50
C TRP A 348 11.66 30.23 12.21
N ASN A 349 12.05 29.29 13.07
CA ASN A 349 13.36 28.62 13.01
C ASN A 349 13.35 27.32 12.19
N GLY A 350 12.18 26.75 11.89
CA GLY A 350 12.11 25.52 11.08
C GLY A 350 12.61 24.27 11.82
N GLY A 351 13.35 23.41 11.12
CA GLY A 351 13.99 22.21 11.67
C GLY A 351 13.27 20.88 11.39
N ALA A 352 11.95 20.87 11.16
CA ALA A 352 11.22 19.62 10.90
C ALA A 352 11.63 18.96 9.57
N VAL A 353 11.80 19.75 8.52
CA VAL A 353 12.18 19.25 7.18
C VAL A 353 13.54 18.56 7.20
N ASP A 354 14.53 19.15 7.86
CA ASP A 354 15.86 18.54 8.00
C ASP A 354 15.79 17.24 8.79
N ARG A 355 14.98 17.21 9.86
CA ARG A 355 14.78 16.01 10.68
C ARG A 355 14.08 14.88 9.90
N ILE A 356 13.15 15.22 9.00
CA ILE A 356 12.52 14.24 8.09
C ILE A 356 13.54 13.72 7.10
N GLN A 357 14.34 14.62 6.50
CA GLN A 357 15.39 14.24 5.56
C GLN A 357 16.36 13.22 6.17
N THR A 358 16.84 13.47 7.39
CA THR A 358 17.71 12.52 8.10
C THR A 358 17.03 11.17 8.31
N ARG A 359 15.77 11.16 8.78
CA ARG A 359 15.04 9.89 9.00
C ARG A 359 14.79 9.11 7.71
N LEU A 360 14.60 9.78 6.58
CA LEU A 360 14.49 9.13 5.28
C LEU A 360 15.81 8.47 4.86
N MET A 361 16.95 9.12 5.11
CA MET A 361 18.26 8.51 4.89
C MET A 361 18.45 7.29 5.80
N ASP A 362 18.11 7.41 7.09
CA ASP A 362 18.21 6.32 8.06
C ASP A 362 17.33 5.11 7.68
N ALA A 363 16.17 5.36 7.08
CA ALA A 363 15.26 4.33 6.56
C ALA A 363 15.75 3.68 5.25
N GLY A 364 16.81 4.20 4.61
CA GLY A 364 17.45 3.62 3.43
C GLY A 364 17.08 4.27 2.09
N PHE A 365 16.46 5.45 2.09
CA PHE A 365 16.16 6.19 0.85
C PHE A 365 17.37 6.96 0.34
N GLU A 366 17.56 7.00 -0.98
CA GLU A 366 18.48 7.94 -1.63
C GLU A 366 17.84 9.33 -1.68
N THR A 367 18.34 10.27 -0.89
CA THR A 367 17.66 11.56 -0.78
C THR A 367 18.19 12.65 -1.71
N THR A 368 17.31 13.44 -2.29
CA THR A 368 17.61 14.68 -3.03
C THR A 368 17.33 15.92 -2.19
N LEU A 369 17.61 17.12 -2.72
CA LEU A 369 17.48 18.38 -1.99
C LEU A 369 16.09 18.52 -1.34
N ALA A 370 16.06 19.00 -0.10
CA ALA A 370 14.82 19.27 0.62
C ALA A 370 14.27 20.68 0.32
N LEU A 371 12.95 20.85 0.38
CA LEU A 371 12.28 22.12 0.08
C LEU A 371 11.65 22.76 1.33
N LYS A 372 11.93 24.03 1.60
CA LYS A 372 11.40 24.75 2.76
C LYS A 372 10.73 26.04 2.32
N ALA A 373 9.58 26.35 2.91
CA ALA A 373 8.90 27.63 2.72
C ALA A 373 8.53 28.26 4.06
N LYS A 374 8.62 29.58 4.19
CA LYS A 374 8.22 30.28 5.41
C LYS A 374 6.74 30.68 5.32
N TRP A 375 5.97 30.42 6.36
CA TRP A 375 4.53 30.70 6.43
C TRP A 375 3.77 30.16 5.21
N ARG A 376 2.75 30.89 4.73
CA ARG A 376 1.96 30.53 3.57
C ARG A 376 2.74 30.87 2.30
N PRO A 377 2.95 29.93 1.36
CA PRO A 377 3.55 30.23 0.08
C PRO A 377 2.72 31.27 -0.69
N ASP A 378 3.36 32.34 -1.15
CA ASP A 378 2.84 33.28 -2.14
C ASP A 378 3.11 32.77 -3.57
N GLY A 379 2.84 33.59 -4.59
CA GLY A 379 3.03 33.21 -6.00
C GLY A 379 4.48 32.81 -6.33
N GLU A 380 5.46 33.56 -5.82
CA GLU A 380 6.88 33.26 -6.02
C GLU A 380 7.27 31.95 -5.32
N ALA A 381 6.86 31.76 -4.07
CA ALA A 381 7.15 30.55 -3.32
C ALA A 381 6.46 29.30 -3.93
N LEU A 382 5.26 29.45 -4.51
CA LEU A 382 4.58 28.37 -5.23
C LEU A 382 5.33 28.00 -6.52
N GLU A 383 5.87 28.96 -7.26
CA GLU A 383 6.69 28.66 -8.43
C GLU A 383 7.99 27.96 -8.04
N VAL A 384 8.61 28.30 -6.91
CA VAL A 384 9.75 27.54 -6.36
C VAL A 384 9.35 26.10 -6.04
N CYS A 385 8.16 25.88 -5.46
CA CYS A 385 7.65 24.52 -5.19
C CYS A 385 7.41 23.74 -6.49
N ARG A 386 6.86 24.40 -7.52
CA ARG A 386 6.63 23.81 -8.84
C ARG A 386 7.96 23.49 -9.52
N ALA A 387 8.91 24.40 -9.52
CA ALA A 387 10.25 24.19 -10.06
C ALA A 387 10.98 23.02 -9.34
N HIS A 388 10.79 22.87 -8.03
CA HIS A 388 11.28 21.70 -7.29
C HIS A 388 10.69 20.40 -7.83
N GLY A 389 9.38 20.35 -8.07
CA GLY A 389 8.71 19.21 -8.71
C GLY A 389 9.27 18.89 -10.10
N ARG A 390 9.52 19.91 -10.92
CA ARG A 390 10.14 19.74 -12.24
C ARG A 390 11.53 19.12 -12.13
N GLU A 391 12.33 19.58 -11.17
CA GLU A 391 13.69 19.08 -10.98
C GLU A 391 13.70 17.63 -10.48
N ILE A 392 12.81 17.29 -9.54
CA ILE A 392 12.61 15.92 -9.06
C ILE A 392 12.24 14.99 -10.22
N ALA A 393 11.30 15.39 -11.09
CA ALA A 393 10.91 14.59 -12.25
C ALA A 393 12.11 14.33 -13.19
N ARG A 394 12.94 15.34 -13.46
CA ARG A 394 14.15 15.16 -14.29
C ARG A 394 15.16 14.22 -13.64
N GLN A 395 15.43 14.39 -12.35
CA GLN A 395 16.43 13.58 -11.64
C GLN A 395 15.99 12.13 -11.43
N TRP A 396 14.68 11.88 -11.37
CA TRP A 396 14.11 10.56 -11.08
C TRP A 396 13.49 9.90 -12.32
N ALA A 397 13.72 10.43 -13.51
CA ALA A 397 13.26 9.80 -14.76
C ALA A 397 13.86 8.39 -14.93
N LEU A 398 13.01 7.39 -15.13
CA LEU A 398 13.45 6.00 -15.37
C LEU A 398 13.87 5.78 -16.84
N HIS A 399 13.33 6.61 -17.74
CA HIS A 399 13.61 6.57 -19.16
C HIS A 399 14.17 7.92 -19.63
N PRO A 400 15.06 7.95 -20.64
CA PRO A 400 15.44 9.18 -21.28
C PRO A 400 14.18 9.88 -21.80
N SER A 401 13.99 11.15 -21.43
CA SER A 401 12.81 11.91 -21.80
C SER A 401 12.54 11.80 -23.30
N THR A 402 11.37 11.24 -23.67
CA THR A 402 10.84 11.25 -25.03
C THR A 402 10.16 12.57 -25.39
N ALA A 403 10.16 13.54 -24.46
CA ALA A 403 9.78 14.90 -24.77
C ALA A 403 10.88 15.50 -25.67
N ALA A 404 10.71 15.31 -26.98
CA ALA A 404 11.26 16.22 -27.95
C ALA A 404 10.99 17.63 -27.42
N HIS A 405 12.06 18.40 -27.23
CA HIS A 405 11.94 19.83 -27.04
C HIS A 405 10.94 20.35 -28.08
N VAL A 406 9.72 20.66 -27.66
CA VAL A 406 8.95 21.67 -28.35
C VAL A 406 9.73 22.94 -28.03
N ALA A 407 10.71 23.22 -28.89
CA ALA A 407 11.34 24.51 -28.94
C ALA A 407 10.20 25.54 -28.93
N PRO A 408 10.30 26.62 -28.14
CA PRO A 408 9.37 27.72 -28.32
C PRO A 408 9.42 28.07 -29.79
N ALA A 409 8.28 27.99 -30.47
CA ALA A 409 8.18 28.33 -31.88
C ALA A 409 8.88 29.67 -32.06
N ALA A 410 9.92 29.68 -32.92
CA ALA A 410 10.71 30.85 -33.18
C ALA A 410 9.77 32.02 -33.45
N ALA A 411 9.88 33.06 -32.61
CA ALA A 411 9.18 34.31 -32.78
C ALA A 411 9.48 34.82 -34.19
N THR A 412 8.52 34.64 -35.09
CA THR A 412 8.52 35.31 -36.38
C THR A 412 8.25 36.77 -36.08
N ALA A 413 9.25 37.60 -36.36
CA ALA A 413 9.16 39.04 -36.31
C ALA A 413 7.89 39.48 -37.04
N THR A 414 6.91 39.92 -36.27
CA THR A 414 5.75 40.65 -36.77
C THR A 414 5.85 42.08 -36.28
N ALA A 415 5.50 42.96 -37.19
CA ALA A 415 5.70 44.40 -37.16
C ALA A 415 5.21 45.03 -35.85
N GLN A 416 5.90 46.10 -35.45
CA GLN A 416 5.41 47.11 -34.52
C GLN A 416 3.94 47.43 -34.83
N ALA A 417 3.07 47.16 -33.86
CA ALA A 417 1.73 47.71 -33.82
C ALA A 417 1.70 48.77 -32.71
N ASP A 418 1.26 49.97 -33.08
CA ASP A 418 1.01 51.10 -32.21
C ASP A 418 0.04 50.75 -31.06
N PRO A 419 0.09 51.47 -29.92
CA PRO A 419 -0.75 51.19 -28.77
C PRO A 419 -2.22 51.47 -29.10
N ILE A 420 -3.06 50.43 -29.07
CA ILE A 420 -4.52 50.57 -29.12
C ILE A 420 -4.99 51.08 -27.75
N ALA A 421 -5.65 52.23 -27.74
CA ALA A 421 -6.33 52.76 -26.57
C ALA A 421 -7.53 51.86 -26.21
N ASP A 422 -7.42 51.12 -25.10
CA ASP A 422 -8.52 50.35 -24.51
C ASP A 422 -9.44 51.30 -23.74
N ASN A 423 -10.44 51.83 -24.43
CA ASN A 423 -11.49 52.66 -23.85
C ASN A 423 -12.57 51.78 -23.19
N GLY A 424 -12.30 51.28 -21.98
CA GLY A 424 -13.34 50.81 -21.06
C GLY A 424 -13.86 49.38 -21.29
N LEU A 425 -13.03 48.47 -21.81
CA LEU A 425 -13.40 47.05 -21.91
C LEU A 425 -13.64 46.43 -20.52
N ARG A 426 -14.79 45.76 -20.37
CA ARG A 426 -15.08 44.93 -19.19
C ARG A 426 -14.48 43.55 -19.41
N MET A 427 -13.94 42.97 -18.34
CA MET A 427 -13.30 41.65 -18.40
C MET A 427 -14.00 40.68 -17.46
N ARG A 428 -14.10 39.41 -17.84
CA ARG A 428 -14.73 38.36 -17.05
C ARG A 428 -13.73 37.30 -16.68
N CYS A 429 -13.66 36.97 -15.40
CA CYS A 429 -12.88 35.84 -14.94
C CYS A 429 -13.48 34.53 -15.49
N SER A 430 -12.71 33.78 -16.28
CA SER A 430 -13.13 32.49 -16.84
C SER A 430 -13.44 31.43 -15.77
N VAL A 431 -12.85 31.57 -14.57
CA VAL A 431 -12.97 30.59 -13.47
C VAL A 431 -14.25 30.76 -12.65
N CYS A 432 -14.55 31.98 -12.22
CA CYS A 432 -15.66 32.26 -11.29
C CYS A 432 -16.71 33.22 -11.84
N GLN A 433 -16.54 33.70 -13.07
CA GLN A 433 -17.45 34.61 -13.78
C GLN A 433 -17.55 36.03 -13.19
N TRP A 434 -16.70 36.40 -12.23
CA TRP A 434 -16.60 37.78 -11.72
C TRP A 434 -16.18 38.75 -12.82
N ILE A 435 -16.77 39.95 -12.84
CA ILE A 435 -16.59 40.96 -13.89
C ILE A 435 -15.80 42.15 -13.35
N TYR A 436 -14.67 42.43 -13.98
CA TYR A 436 -13.96 43.70 -13.83
C TYR A 436 -14.66 44.79 -14.64
N ASP A 437 -15.07 45.87 -13.97
CA ASP A 437 -15.60 47.07 -14.61
C ASP A 437 -14.60 48.24 -14.43
N PRO A 438 -13.97 48.74 -15.50
CA PRO A 438 -13.09 49.90 -15.44
C PRO A 438 -13.72 51.12 -14.75
N ALA A 439 -15.05 51.30 -14.84
CA ALA A 439 -15.72 52.42 -14.17
C ALA A 439 -15.69 52.33 -12.64
N ILE A 440 -15.51 51.12 -12.09
CA ILE A 440 -15.47 50.85 -10.64
C ILE A 440 -14.02 50.66 -10.18
N GLY A 441 -13.19 49.99 -10.98
CA GLY A 441 -11.86 49.53 -10.57
C GLY A 441 -11.94 48.41 -9.52
N GLU A 442 -10.87 48.24 -8.75
CA GLU A 442 -10.82 47.35 -7.58
C GLU A 442 -9.95 48.00 -6.47
N PRO A 443 -10.52 48.92 -5.67
CA PRO A 443 -9.76 49.71 -4.71
C PRO A 443 -9.07 48.88 -3.62
N MET A 444 -9.55 47.66 -3.31
CA MET A 444 -8.89 46.80 -2.30
C MET A 444 -7.54 46.23 -2.79
N GLN A 445 -7.27 46.34 -4.09
CA GLN A 445 -6.02 45.93 -4.73
C GLN A 445 -5.29 47.10 -5.40
N ASP A 446 -5.55 48.33 -4.92
CA ASP A 446 -4.96 49.58 -5.42
C ASP A 446 -5.27 49.88 -6.91
N VAL A 447 -6.35 49.32 -7.45
CA VAL A 447 -6.84 49.63 -8.81
C VAL A 447 -7.96 50.67 -8.70
N GLN A 448 -7.71 51.90 -9.13
CA GLN A 448 -8.68 52.99 -9.00
C GLN A 448 -9.81 52.88 -10.03
N ALA A 449 -10.93 53.54 -9.72
CA ALA A 449 -12.00 53.74 -10.69
C ALA A 449 -11.46 54.53 -11.90
N GLY A 450 -11.76 54.04 -13.10
CA GLY A 450 -11.28 54.56 -14.38
C GLY A 450 -10.04 53.87 -14.95
N THR A 451 -9.43 52.89 -14.24
CA THR A 451 -8.28 52.14 -14.77
C THR A 451 -8.71 51.21 -15.91
N ALA A 452 -8.13 51.36 -17.10
CA ALA A 452 -8.36 50.44 -18.22
C ALA A 452 -7.71 49.08 -17.94
N TRP A 453 -8.19 48.00 -18.57
CA TRP A 453 -7.65 46.65 -18.28
C TRP A 453 -6.17 46.51 -18.62
N CYS A 454 -5.71 47.19 -19.68
CA CYS A 454 -4.29 47.27 -20.02
C CYS A 454 -3.43 47.86 -18.89
N ASP A 455 -3.98 48.78 -18.11
CA ASP A 455 -3.32 49.50 -17.02
C ASP A 455 -3.50 48.81 -15.64
N VAL A 456 -4.35 47.78 -15.55
CA VAL A 456 -4.47 46.96 -14.34
C VAL A 456 -3.12 46.26 -14.09
N PRO A 457 -2.52 46.36 -12.90
CA PRO A 457 -1.23 45.73 -12.64
C PRO A 457 -1.27 44.20 -12.77
N ASP A 458 -0.15 43.59 -13.18
CA ASP A 458 -0.07 42.13 -13.36
C ASP A 458 -0.26 41.32 -12.07
N TYR A 459 -0.12 41.99 -10.90
CA TYR A 459 -0.40 41.40 -9.59
C TYR A 459 -1.89 41.33 -9.24
N PHE A 460 -2.77 41.88 -10.07
CA PHE A 460 -4.21 41.85 -9.85
C PHE A 460 -4.74 40.41 -9.78
N LEU A 461 -5.48 40.12 -8.73
CA LEU A 461 -6.17 38.84 -8.51
C LEU A 461 -7.67 39.05 -8.61
N CYS A 462 -8.38 38.06 -9.16
CA CYS A 462 -9.83 38.05 -9.08
C CYS A 462 -10.29 38.05 -7.60
N PRO A 463 -11.13 38.99 -7.14
CA PRO A 463 -11.57 39.06 -5.75
C PRO A 463 -12.32 37.81 -5.24
N GLU A 464 -12.95 37.06 -6.14
CA GLU A 464 -13.75 35.88 -5.80
C GLU A 464 -12.95 34.57 -5.76
N CYS A 465 -12.03 34.37 -6.71
CA CYS A 465 -11.31 33.10 -6.86
C CYS A 465 -9.79 33.19 -6.71
N SER A 466 -9.25 34.40 -6.55
CA SER A 466 -7.83 34.69 -6.38
C SER A 466 -6.93 34.22 -7.54
N MET A 467 -7.49 33.99 -8.73
CA MET A 467 -6.73 33.71 -9.94
C MET A 467 -6.22 35.02 -10.56
N GLY A 468 -5.01 34.99 -11.12
CA GLY A 468 -4.35 36.18 -11.66
C GLY A 468 -4.97 36.74 -12.94
N LYS A 469 -4.51 37.94 -13.33
CA LYS A 469 -4.96 38.70 -14.51
C LYS A 469 -5.05 37.89 -15.81
N SER A 470 -4.24 36.84 -15.99
CA SER A 470 -4.19 36.01 -17.20
C SER A 470 -5.43 35.16 -17.48
N VAL A 471 -6.32 34.96 -16.50
CA VAL A 471 -7.53 34.13 -16.68
C VAL A 471 -8.79 34.92 -17.06
N PHE A 472 -8.63 36.19 -17.40
CA PHE A 472 -9.75 37.07 -17.73
C PHE A 472 -9.96 37.17 -19.24
N ASP A 473 -11.19 36.95 -19.65
CA ASP A 473 -11.63 37.05 -21.04
C ASP A 473 -12.39 38.37 -21.26
N GLU A 474 -12.28 38.92 -22.47
CA GLU A 474 -13.06 40.09 -22.87
C GLU A 474 -14.56 39.77 -22.83
N LEU A 475 -15.35 40.65 -22.19
CA LEU A 475 -16.80 40.61 -22.30
C LEU A 475 -17.21 41.41 -23.54
N PRO A 476 -17.77 40.78 -24.59
CA PRO A 476 -18.23 41.52 -25.75
C PRO A 476 -19.33 42.50 -25.34
N SER A 477 -19.18 43.77 -25.72
CA SER A 477 -20.24 44.77 -25.55
C SER A 477 -21.45 44.34 -26.37
N GLU A 478 -22.63 44.22 -25.74
CA GLU A 478 -23.88 44.01 -26.48
C GLU A 478 -24.04 45.12 -27.53
N ALA A 479 -24.02 44.74 -28.81
CA ALA A 479 -24.41 45.62 -29.89
C ALA A 479 -25.89 45.97 -29.69
N THR A 480 -26.19 47.27 -29.76
CA THR A 480 -27.53 47.84 -29.65
C THR A 480 -28.42 47.47 -30.83
#